data_AF-A0A2K0WS55-F1
#
_entry.id   AF-A0A2K0WS55-F1
#
_cell.length_a   1.000
_cell.length_b   1.000
_cell.length_c   1.000
_cell.angle_alpha   90.00
_cell.angle_beta   90.00
_cell.angle_gamma   90.00
#
_symmetry.space_group_name_H-M   'P 1'
#
loop_
_entity.id
_entity.type
_entity.pdbx_description
1 polymer ?
#
loop_
_entity_poly.entity_id
_entity_poly.type
_entity_poly.pdbx_seq_one_letter_code
_entity_poly.pdbx_strand_id
1 'polypeptide(L)'
;MNFSVRNEEGVNYSHIWRSYDCPDSKMSVNRSATIWEVARATSANPGYFEAIKIDGARYLDESLITLTPSYRALEEVSSLHSKAPAVFVSIGAGTRAAIDETSHDRARGHGGHQQTNDTSESDIAEFYTLGEMKLWEDLVQRVGLEKVYRLNAEGDLQDIPFDDWRPAGTGSQTLRVITTITNEYLQKSEVRDMINNIAGEAIRIRRARAKASTRRWNEFVM
;
A
#
# COMPACT_ATOMS: atom_id res chain seq x y z
N MET A 1 6.84 -8.33 2.00
CA MET A 1 7.71 -7.38 1.30
C MET A 1 7.41 -6.01 1.86
N ASN A 2 8.41 -5.21 2.15
CA ASN A 2 8.21 -3.82 2.58
C ASN A 2 9.04 -2.89 1.69
N PHE A 3 8.68 -1.61 1.65
CA PHE A 3 9.25 -0.64 0.72
C PHE A 3 9.71 0.61 1.47
N SER A 4 10.85 1.18 1.08
CA SER A 4 11.40 2.40 1.68
C SER A 4 12.28 3.15 0.68
N VAL A 5 12.43 4.45 0.83
CA VAL A 5 13.43 5.23 0.09
C VAL A 5 14.78 5.11 0.78
N ARG A 6 15.77 4.56 0.08
CA ARG A 6 17.17 4.52 0.50
C ARG A 6 17.89 5.76 -0.03
N ASN A 7 18.47 6.54 0.87
CA ASN A 7 19.34 7.65 0.52
C ASN A 7 20.80 7.25 0.73
N GLU A 8 21.57 7.29 -0.35
CA GLU A 8 23.02 7.12 -0.36
C GLU A 8 23.66 8.36 -0.97
N GLU A 9 24.47 9.08 -0.18
CA GLU A 9 25.21 10.26 -0.64
C GLU A 9 24.34 11.35 -1.30
N GLY A 10 23.07 11.47 -0.88
CA GLY A 10 22.12 12.45 -1.42
C GLY A 10 21.29 11.95 -2.59
N VAL A 11 21.52 10.73 -3.09
CA VAL A 11 20.71 10.12 -4.15
C VAL A 11 19.66 9.18 -3.52
N ASN A 12 18.40 9.37 -3.92
CA ASN A 12 17.28 8.56 -3.45
C ASN A 12 17.00 7.40 -4.41
N TYR A 13 16.96 6.19 -3.87
CA TYR A 13 16.59 4.96 -4.58
C TYR A 13 15.39 4.32 -3.88
N SER A 14 14.47 3.73 -4.65
CA SER A 14 13.52 2.80 -4.04
C SER A 14 14.26 1.56 -3.53
N HIS A 15 13.86 1.09 -2.36
CA HIS A 15 14.38 -0.11 -1.75
C HIS A 15 13.26 -1.06 -1.37
N ILE A 16 13.39 -2.31 -1.83
CA ILE A 16 12.45 -3.39 -1.53
C ILE A 16 13.09 -4.35 -0.53
N TRP A 17 12.54 -4.39 0.67
CA TRP A 17 12.90 -5.34 1.72
C TRP A 17 12.24 -6.71 1.46
N ARG A 18 13.07 -7.73 1.29
CA ARG A 18 12.67 -9.10 0.90
C ARG A 18 13.04 -10.10 1.97
N SER A 19 12.20 -11.13 2.14
CA SER A 19 12.50 -12.30 2.96
C SER A 19 13.04 -13.48 2.12
N TYR A 20 13.36 -13.23 0.85
CA TYR A 20 13.78 -14.21 -0.13
C TYR A 20 14.89 -13.63 -1.01
N ASP A 21 15.60 -14.51 -1.72
CA ASP A 21 16.67 -14.11 -2.63
C ASP A 21 16.13 -13.58 -3.95
N CYS A 22 16.59 -12.39 -4.32
CA CYS A 22 16.38 -11.83 -5.64
C CYS A 22 17.60 -12.18 -6.52
N PRO A 23 17.41 -12.72 -7.74
CA PRO A 23 18.51 -13.05 -8.65
C PRO A 23 19.34 -11.84 -9.08
N ASP A 24 18.78 -10.63 -9.00
CA ASP A 24 19.48 -9.41 -9.41
C ASP A 24 20.44 -8.92 -8.32
N SER A 25 21.74 -9.11 -8.56
CA SER A 25 22.81 -8.92 -7.57
C SER A 25 23.05 -7.46 -7.20
N LYS A 26 22.56 -6.49 -7.99
CA LYS A 26 22.72 -5.05 -7.68
C LYS A 26 21.81 -4.57 -6.54
N MET A 27 20.79 -5.36 -6.19
CA MET A 27 19.91 -5.12 -5.06
C MET A 27 20.03 -6.25 -4.02
N SER A 28 21.16 -6.98 -4.02
CA SER A 28 21.36 -8.14 -3.15
C SER A 28 21.32 -7.72 -1.68
N VAL A 29 20.28 -8.24 -1.04
CA VAL A 29 19.85 -8.19 0.35
C VAL A 29 20.89 -7.74 1.37
N ASN A 30 20.59 -6.63 2.03
CA ASN A 30 21.14 -6.32 3.34
C ASN A 30 20.45 -7.22 4.39
N ARG A 31 20.87 -8.49 4.49
CA ARG A 31 20.27 -9.50 5.39
C ARG A 31 20.51 -9.24 6.88
N SER A 32 21.34 -8.25 7.20
CA SER A 32 21.61 -7.77 8.56
C SER A 32 20.43 -7.05 9.18
N ALA A 33 19.54 -6.46 8.37
CA ALA A 33 18.41 -5.68 8.89
C ALA A 33 17.43 -6.57 9.64
N THR A 34 17.17 -6.21 10.89
CA THR A 34 16.17 -6.85 11.74
C THR A 34 14.76 -6.39 11.37
N ILE A 35 13.75 -7.18 11.74
CA ILE A 35 12.34 -6.89 11.39
C ILE A 35 11.90 -5.51 11.88
N TRP A 36 12.33 -5.08 13.07
CA TRP A 36 11.94 -3.78 13.61
C TRP A 36 12.62 -2.61 12.87
N GLU A 37 13.85 -2.78 12.39
CA GLU A 37 14.54 -1.78 11.57
C GLU A 37 13.83 -1.60 10.24
N VAL A 38 13.45 -2.70 9.60
CA VAL A 38 12.64 -2.68 8.37
C VAL A 38 11.30 -2.00 8.61
N ALA A 39 10.57 -2.38 9.66
CA ALA A 39 9.28 -1.79 9.99
C ALA A 39 9.41 -0.27 10.21
N ARG A 40 10.44 0.17 10.94
CA ARG A 40 10.72 1.59 11.18
C ARG A 40 11.14 2.31 9.91
N ALA A 41 11.95 1.70 9.04
CA ALA A 41 12.34 2.28 7.75
C ALA A 41 11.13 2.55 6.87
N THR A 42 10.18 1.62 6.86
CA THR A 42 8.99 1.67 5.99
C THR A 42 7.87 2.53 6.54
N SER A 43 7.96 2.96 7.81
CA SER A 43 6.99 3.85 8.47
C SER A 43 7.58 5.22 8.81
N ALA A 44 8.84 5.48 8.43
CA ALA A 44 9.54 6.74 8.70
C ALA A 44 9.07 7.84 7.75
N ASN A 45 7.78 8.21 7.85
CA ASN A 45 7.15 9.24 7.03
C ASN A 45 7.85 10.59 7.24
N PRO A 46 8.39 11.23 6.18
CA PRO A 46 8.97 12.56 6.26
C PRO A 46 8.02 13.58 6.88
N GLY A 47 8.53 14.44 7.75
CA GLY A 47 7.70 15.36 8.54
C GLY A 47 7.17 14.78 9.85
N TYR A 48 7.00 13.45 9.96
CA TYR A 48 6.57 12.79 11.20
C TYR A 48 7.71 12.10 11.94
N PHE A 49 8.61 11.43 11.22
CA PHE A 49 9.66 10.61 11.81
C PHE A 49 11.03 10.87 11.19
N GLU A 50 12.09 10.75 11.99
CA GLU A 50 13.45 10.78 11.48
C GLU A 50 13.79 9.54 10.66
N ALA A 51 14.60 9.72 9.61
CA ALA A 51 15.17 8.62 8.84
C ALA A 51 15.96 7.66 9.74
N ILE A 52 15.77 6.35 9.53
CA ILE A 52 16.57 5.32 10.21
C ILE A 52 17.86 5.08 9.44
N LYS A 53 18.95 4.79 10.15
CA LYS A 53 20.23 4.35 9.56
C LYS A 53 20.39 2.85 9.71
N ILE A 54 20.60 2.13 8.61
CA ILE A 54 20.86 0.70 8.59
C ILE A 54 22.08 0.49 7.70
N ASP A 55 23.15 -0.09 8.26
CA ASP A 55 24.45 -0.33 7.59
C ASP A 55 24.98 0.88 6.80
N GLY A 56 24.92 2.06 7.43
CA GLY A 56 25.45 3.31 6.87
C GLY A 56 24.52 4.03 5.88
N ALA A 57 23.49 3.38 5.34
CA ALA A 57 22.48 4.00 4.49
C ALA A 57 21.30 4.56 5.31
N ARG A 58 20.68 5.63 4.82
CA ARG A 58 19.50 6.24 5.44
C ARG A 58 18.23 5.78 4.75
N TYR A 59 17.18 5.51 5.52
CA TYR A 59 15.91 5.03 5.00
C TYR A 59 14.73 5.87 5.50
N LEU A 60 13.80 6.14 4.59
CA LEU A 60 12.53 6.85 4.81
C LEU A 60 11.37 6.05 4.22
N ASP A 61 10.16 6.35 4.66
CA ASP A 61 8.92 5.83 4.08
C ASP A 61 8.78 6.28 2.60
N GLU A 62 8.16 5.44 1.76
CA GLU A 62 7.94 5.77 0.34
C GLU A 62 6.71 6.64 0.08
N SER A 63 5.96 7.03 1.10
CA SER A 63 4.74 7.86 1.03
C SER A 63 4.90 9.18 0.28
N LEU A 64 6.12 9.72 0.18
CA LEU A 64 6.40 10.89 -0.68
C LEU A 64 6.33 10.58 -2.19
N ILE A 65 6.41 9.31 -2.57
CA ILE A 65 6.57 8.83 -3.94
C ILE A 65 5.43 7.88 -4.32
N THR A 66 4.89 7.13 -3.37
CA THR A 66 3.78 6.18 -3.59
C THR A 66 2.95 5.97 -2.33
N LEU A 67 1.62 5.95 -2.49
CA LEU A 67 0.68 5.60 -1.41
C LEU A 67 0.25 4.13 -1.47
N THR A 68 0.63 3.37 -2.50
CA THR A 68 0.26 1.95 -2.63
C THR A 68 1.37 1.12 -3.26
N PRO A 69 1.80 0.02 -2.64
CA PRO A 69 2.88 -0.81 -3.19
C PRO A 69 2.41 -1.71 -4.35
N SER A 70 1.21 -1.50 -4.90
CA SER A 70 0.55 -2.49 -5.77
C SER A 70 1.28 -2.70 -7.09
N TYR A 71 1.73 -1.61 -7.74
CA TYR A 71 2.53 -1.70 -8.97
C TYR A 71 3.85 -2.43 -8.70
N ARG A 72 4.62 -1.97 -7.73
CA ARG A 72 5.96 -2.52 -7.41
C ARG A 72 5.90 -3.98 -6.99
N ALA A 73 4.90 -4.36 -6.21
CA ALA A 73 4.69 -5.75 -5.81
C ALA A 73 4.39 -6.64 -7.03
N LEU A 74 3.54 -6.20 -7.95
CA LEU A 74 3.22 -6.96 -9.15
C LEU A 74 4.40 -7.02 -10.12
N GLU A 75 5.14 -5.92 -10.27
CA GLU A 75 6.33 -5.84 -11.12
C GLU A 75 7.41 -6.81 -10.64
N GLU A 76 7.73 -6.78 -9.34
CA GLU A 76 8.69 -7.70 -8.75
C GLU A 76 8.28 -9.16 -8.97
N VAL A 77 7.03 -9.52 -8.64
CA VAL A 77 6.55 -10.90 -8.80
C VAL A 77 6.59 -11.34 -10.26
N SER A 78 6.27 -10.45 -11.19
CA SER A 78 6.32 -10.72 -12.64
C SER A 78 7.75 -10.85 -13.16
N SER A 79 8.72 -10.17 -12.54
CA SER A 79 10.14 -10.30 -12.89
C SER A 79 10.74 -11.63 -12.41
N LEU A 80 10.26 -12.15 -11.28
CA LEU A 80 10.77 -13.38 -10.66
C LEU A 80 10.11 -14.65 -11.17
N HIS A 81 8.90 -14.54 -11.70
CA HIS A 81 8.09 -15.70 -12.06
C HIS A 81 7.58 -15.58 -13.49
N SER A 82 7.70 -16.67 -14.25
CA SER A 82 7.19 -16.75 -15.62
C SER A 82 5.66 -16.87 -15.71
N LYS A 83 4.95 -16.85 -14.58
CA LYS A 83 3.49 -17.00 -14.50
C LYS A 83 2.92 -15.87 -13.67
N ALA A 84 1.81 -15.32 -14.16
CA ALA A 84 1.01 -14.37 -13.41
C ALA A 84 0.52 -14.97 -12.07
N PRO A 85 0.40 -14.14 -11.02
CA PRO A 85 -0.33 -14.51 -9.83
C PRO A 85 -1.75 -14.96 -10.17
N ALA A 86 -2.22 -16.03 -9.52
CA ALA A 86 -3.59 -16.52 -9.71
C ALA A 86 -4.64 -15.55 -9.15
N VAL A 87 -4.28 -14.74 -8.16
CA VAL A 87 -5.09 -13.68 -7.54
C VAL A 87 -4.16 -12.58 -7.06
N PHE A 88 -4.59 -11.33 -7.21
CA PHE A 88 -3.97 -10.15 -6.61
C PHE A 88 -5.00 -9.41 -5.75
N VAL A 89 -4.65 -9.11 -4.50
CA VAL A 89 -5.50 -8.35 -3.58
C VAL A 89 -4.73 -7.13 -3.11
N SER A 90 -5.28 -5.94 -3.36
CA SER A 90 -4.79 -4.66 -2.86
C SER A 90 -5.71 -4.18 -1.75
N ILE A 91 -5.15 -3.75 -0.61
CA ILE A 91 -5.91 -3.22 0.53
C ILE A 91 -5.42 -1.80 0.78
N GLY A 92 -6.35 -0.84 0.74
CA GLY A 92 -6.08 0.57 1.00
C GLY A 92 -6.54 1.02 2.39
N ALA A 93 -6.07 2.20 2.80
CA ALA A 93 -6.37 2.83 4.08
C ALA A 93 -7.41 3.96 3.97
N GLY A 94 -8.24 3.95 2.92
CA GLY A 94 -9.18 5.02 2.61
C GLY A 94 -8.99 5.54 1.19
N THR A 95 -10.07 5.99 0.54
CA THR A 95 -10.05 6.85 -0.64
C THR A 95 -11.22 7.80 -0.59
N ARG A 96 -10.97 9.06 -0.98
CA ARG A 96 -12.04 10.04 -1.16
C ARG A 96 -13.06 9.46 -2.13
N ALA A 97 -14.33 9.44 -1.74
CA ALA A 97 -15.39 9.08 -2.66
C ALA A 97 -15.26 9.99 -3.90
N ALA A 98 -15.33 9.40 -5.09
CA ALA A 98 -15.30 10.18 -6.32
C ALA A 98 -16.37 11.28 -6.20
N ILE A 99 -15.93 12.53 -6.26
CA ILE A 99 -16.85 13.66 -6.31
C ILE A 99 -17.63 13.48 -7.60
N ASP A 100 -18.94 13.28 -7.51
CA ASP A 100 -19.81 13.29 -8.67
C ASP A 100 -19.61 14.64 -9.37
N GLU A 101 -19.09 14.63 -10.61
CA GLU A 101 -18.64 15.82 -11.37
C GLU A 101 -19.78 16.83 -11.68
N THR A 102 -20.97 16.65 -11.10
CA THR A 102 -22.16 17.46 -11.32
C THR A 102 -22.33 18.61 -10.32
N SER A 103 -21.38 18.86 -9.42
CA SER A 103 -21.46 19.96 -8.44
C SER A 103 -20.45 21.09 -8.65
N HIS A 104 -20.25 21.49 -9.91
CA HIS A 104 -19.76 22.84 -10.23
C HIS A 104 -20.88 23.86 -10.02
N ASP A 105 -21.26 24.15 -8.78
CA ASP A 105 -21.85 25.44 -8.48
C ASP A 105 -21.81 25.79 -6.98
N ARG A 106 -21.17 26.94 -6.71
CA ARG A 106 -21.21 27.79 -5.49
C ARG A 106 -19.98 27.76 -4.59
N ALA A 107 -18.99 28.56 -4.98
CA ALA A 107 -18.28 29.43 -4.04
C ALA A 107 -17.75 30.68 -4.76
N ARG A 108 -18.61 31.69 -4.96
CA ARG A 108 -18.17 33.08 -5.15
C ARG A 108 -18.21 33.76 -3.77
N GLY A 109 -17.05 34.12 -3.23
CA GLY A 109 -16.93 34.90 -2.01
C GLY A 109 -15.50 35.41 -1.80
N HIS A 110 -15.34 36.72 -1.77
CA HIS A 110 -14.10 37.51 -1.80
C HIS A 110 -13.13 37.30 -0.64
N GLY A 111 -11.82 37.36 -0.92
CA GLY A 111 -10.81 37.79 0.07
C GLY A 111 -9.36 37.41 -0.24
N GLY A 112 -8.54 38.40 -0.65
CA GLY A 112 -7.10 38.48 -0.33
C GLY A 112 -6.13 37.56 -1.07
N HIS A 113 -5.38 38.13 -2.03
CA HIS A 113 -4.16 37.54 -2.57
C HIS A 113 -3.10 37.33 -1.48
N GLN A 114 -2.75 36.06 -1.25
CA GLN A 114 -1.36 35.64 -1.05
C GLN A 114 -1.21 34.26 -1.70
N GLN A 115 -0.87 34.25 -2.99
CA GLN A 115 -0.44 33.02 -3.68
C GLN A 115 0.94 32.66 -3.15
N THR A 116 0.99 31.85 -2.11
CA THR A 116 2.08 30.89 -1.96
C THR A 116 1.73 29.71 -2.84
N ASN A 117 2.67 29.27 -3.69
CA ASN A 117 2.57 27.97 -4.35
C ASN A 117 2.83 26.88 -3.30
N ASP A 118 1.94 26.75 -2.32
CA ASP A 118 1.94 25.66 -1.34
C ASP A 118 1.25 24.45 -1.98
N THR A 119 1.92 23.79 -2.92
CA THR A 119 1.61 22.39 -3.21
C THR A 119 1.96 21.58 -1.98
N SER A 120 0.95 21.04 -1.30
CA SER A 120 1.12 20.19 -0.13
C SER A 120 1.85 18.89 -0.50
N GLU A 121 2.58 18.27 0.44
CA GLU A 121 3.13 16.92 0.26
C GLU A 121 2.03 15.91 -0.11
N SER A 122 0.79 16.13 0.34
CA SER A 122 -0.39 15.36 -0.06
C SER A 122 -0.68 15.47 -1.56
N ASP A 123 -0.56 16.67 -2.13
CA ASP A 123 -0.90 16.93 -3.53
C ASP A 123 0.13 16.29 -4.47
N ILE A 124 1.39 16.30 -4.03
CA ILE A 124 2.50 15.65 -4.74
C ILE A 124 2.34 14.13 -4.68
N ALA A 125 2.08 13.57 -3.50
CA ALA A 125 1.87 12.14 -3.33
C ALA A 125 0.63 11.64 -4.09
N GLU A 126 -0.46 12.42 -4.12
CA GLU A 126 -1.67 12.11 -4.88
C GLU A 126 -1.38 12.09 -6.40
N PHE A 127 -0.65 13.08 -6.92
CA PHE A 127 -0.23 13.12 -8.32
C PHE A 127 0.60 11.89 -8.72
N TYR A 128 1.61 11.52 -7.93
CA TYR A 128 2.41 10.32 -8.20
C TYR A 128 1.58 9.04 -8.06
N THR A 129 0.65 8.99 -7.10
CA THR A 129 -0.24 7.84 -6.91
C THR A 129 -1.17 7.64 -8.10
N LEU A 130 -1.73 8.71 -8.68
CA LEU A 130 -2.53 8.61 -9.92
C LEU A 130 -1.70 8.06 -11.08
N GLY A 131 -0.44 8.51 -11.22
CA GLY A 131 0.49 7.98 -12.21
C GLY A 131 0.77 6.48 -12.00
N GLU A 132 1.04 6.06 -10.77
CA GLU A 132 1.31 4.67 -10.43
C GLU A 132 0.08 3.77 -10.56
N MET A 133 -1.12 4.28 -10.28
CA MET A 133 -2.37 3.55 -10.51
C MET A 133 -2.55 3.19 -11.99
N LYS A 134 -2.29 4.14 -12.88
CA LYS A 134 -2.32 3.87 -14.33
C LYS A 134 -1.27 2.83 -14.73
N LEU A 135 -0.04 2.96 -14.23
CA LEU A 135 1.01 1.96 -14.49
C LEU A 135 0.63 0.58 -13.96
N TRP A 136 -0.05 0.51 -12.81
CA TRP A 136 -0.56 -0.73 -12.25
C TRP A 136 -1.65 -1.36 -13.11
N GLU A 137 -2.61 -0.57 -13.61
CA GLU A 137 -3.66 -1.05 -14.53
C GLU A 137 -3.07 -1.60 -15.82
N ASP A 138 -2.12 -0.87 -16.43
CA ASP A 138 -1.40 -1.31 -17.63
C ASP A 138 -0.63 -2.62 -17.36
N LEU A 139 0.01 -2.72 -16.19
CA LEU A 139 0.75 -3.92 -15.78
C LEU A 139 -0.18 -5.11 -15.55
N VAL A 140 -1.33 -4.91 -14.91
CA VAL A 140 -2.36 -5.93 -14.71
C VAL A 140 -2.80 -6.53 -16.04
N GLN A 141 -3.07 -5.67 -17.03
CA GLN A 141 -3.44 -6.11 -18.38
C GLN A 141 -2.29 -6.86 -19.06
N ARG A 142 -1.07 -6.32 -19.00
CA ARG A 142 0.12 -6.91 -19.63
C ARG A 142 0.48 -8.28 -19.06
N VAL A 143 0.35 -8.46 -17.75
CA VAL A 143 0.63 -9.73 -17.06
C VAL A 143 -0.51 -10.74 -17.26
N GLY A 144 -1.68 -10.30 -17.73
CA GLY A 144 -2.85 -11.15 -17.91
C GLY A 144 -3.46 -11.56 -16.58
N LEU A 145 -3.54 -10.63 -15.63
CA LEU A 145 -4.04 -10.93 -14.29
C LEU A 145 -5.58 -10.88 -14.28
N GLU A 146 -6.20 -12.05 -14.20
CA GLU A 146 -7.66 -12.18 -14.32
C GLU A 146 -8.42 -11.82 -13.04
N LYS A 147 -7.84 -12.10 -11.87
CA LYS A 147 -8.51 -11.95 -10.56
C LYS A 147 -7.82 -10.90 -9.72
N VAL A 148 -8.26 -9.67 -9.90
CA VAL A 148 -7.78 -8.48 -9.20
C VAL A 148 -8.89 -7.98 -8.27
N TYR A 149 -8.55 -7.77 -7.01
CA TYR A 149 -9.47 -7.21 -6.03
C TYR A 149 -8.83 -6.01 -5.33
N ARG A 150 -9.59 -4.92 -5.17
CA ARG A 150 -9.18 -3.76 -4.40
C ARG A 150 -10.20 -3.50 -3.30
N LEU A 151 -9.78 -3.72 -2.06
CA LEU A 151 -10.54 -3.39 -0.87
C LEU A 151 -10.06 -2.04 -0.37
N ASN A 152 -10.91 -1.03 -0.44
CA ASN A 152 -10.58 0.29 0.07
C ASN A 152 -11.85 0.94 0.61
N ALA A 153 -11.83 1.32 1.88
CA ALA A 153 -12.98 1.96 2.48
C ALA A 153 -13.19 3.34 1.85
N GLU A 154 -14.40 3.59 1.36
CA GLU A 154 -14.84 4.90 0.89
C GLU A 154 -15.47 5.67 2.04
N GLY A 155 -15.48 7.01 1.97
CA GLY A 155 -16.11 7.88 2.97
C GLY A 155 -15.07 8.63 3.79
N ASP A 156 -15.32 8.88 5.07
CA ASP A 156 -14.52 9.83 5.86
C ASP A 156 -13.19 9.25 6.39
N LEU A 157 -12.81 8.03 5.98
CA LEU A 157 -11.59 7.39 6.51
C LEU A 157 -10.33 8.18 6.14
N GLN A 158 -10.23 8.70 4.91
CA GLN A 158 -9.10 9.55 4.53
C GLN A 158 -9.10 10.93 5.20
N ASP A 159 -10.21 11.34 5.80
CA ASP A 159 -10.32 12.65 6.45
C ASP A 159 -9.74 12.61 7.88
N ILE A 160 -9.44 11.42 8.39
CA ILE A 160 -8.72 11.24 9.66
C ILE A 160 -7.24 11.57 9.41
N PRO A 161 -6.67 12.57 10.11
CA PRO A 161 -5.25 12.88 10.00
C PRO A 161 -4.38 11.66 10.30
N PHE A 162 -3.26 11.55 9.58
CA PHE A 162 -2.35 10.40 9.69
C PHE A 162 -1.85 10.15 11.12
N ASP A 163 -1.58 11.21 11.88
CA ASP A 163 -1.12 11.18 13.26
C ASP A 163 -2.23 11.34 14.30
N ASP A 164 -3.51 11.24 13.89
CA ASP A 164 -4.60 11.39 14.83
C ASP A 164 -4.60 10.26 15.88
N TRP A 165 -4.47 10.64 17.14
CA TRP A 165 -4.41 9.69 18.25
C TRP A 165 -5.14 10.23 19.48
N ARG A 166 -6.46 10.34 19.37
CA ARG A 166 -7.31 10.93 20.42
C ARG A 166 -8.06 9.86 21.23
N PRO A 167 -8.20 10.04 22.56
CA PRO A 167 -7.39 10.93 23.38
C PRO A 167 -5.95 10.39 23.48
N ALA A 168 -5.02 11.29 23.78
CA ALA A 168 -3.60 10.94 23.93
C ALA A 168 -3.41 9.74 24.88
N GLY A 169 -2.45 8.88 24.56
CA GLY A 169 -2.13 7.67 25.32
C GLY A 169 -3.00 6.45 25.00
N THR A 170 -4.25 6.62 24.57
CA THR A 170 -5.13 5.47 24.25
C THR A 170 -5.54 5.39 22.79
N GLY A 171 -5.69 6.52 22.09
CA GLY A 171 -6.22 6.56 20.72
C GLY A 171 -7.65 6.04 20.60
N SER A 172 -8.33 5.79 21.72
CA SER A 172 -9.59 5.04 21.76
C SER A 172 -10.72 5.72 20.98
N GLN A 173 -10.73 7.05 20.89
CA GLN A 173 -11.70 7.77 20.08
C GLN A 173 -11.38 7.62 18.59
N THR A 174 -10.12 7.84 18.18
CA THR A 174 -9.72 7.70 16.77
C THR A 174 -9.93 6.26 16.29
N LEU A 175 -9.49 5.27 17.07
CA LEU A 175 -9.69 3.85 16.78
C LEU A 175 -11.16 3.48 16.68
N ARG A 176 -12.03 4.06 17.51
CA ARG A 176 -13.48 3.84 17.41
C ARG A 176 -14.03 4.36 16.09
N VAL A 177 -13.62 5.55 15.65
CA VAL A 177 -14.07 6.12 14.38
C VAL A 177 -13.61 5.27 13.19
N ILE A 178 -12.32 4.91 13.15
CA ILE A 178 -11.76 4.00 12.13
C ILE A 178 -12.54 2.68 12.10
N THR A 179 -12.82 2.11 13.28
CA THR A 179 -13.56 0.84 13.41
C THR A 179 -14.99 0.98 12.88
N THR A 180 -15.69 2.07 13.21
CA THR A 180 -17.05 2.31 12.72
C THR A 180 -17.09 2.39 11.19
N ILE A 181 -16.25 3.24 10.58
CA ILE A 181 -16.20 3.41 9.13
C ILE A 181 -15.84 2.10 8.43
N THR A 182 -14.85 1.38 8.96
CA THR A 182 -14.44 0.08 8.42
C THR A 182 -15.57 -0.94 8.52
N ASN A 183 -16.29 -0.99 9.63
CA ASN A 183 -17.42 -1.92 9.80
C ASN A 183 -18.54 -1.63 8.82
N GLU A 184 -18.88 -0.35 8.62
CA GLU A 184 -19.88 0.08 7.63
C GLU A 184 -19.48 -0.33 6.20
N TYR A 185 -18.21 -0.10 5.83
CA TYR A 185 -17.66 -0.58 4.56
C TYR A 185 -17.82 -2.10 4.40
N LEU A 186 -17.51 -2.88 5.44
CA LEU A 186 -17.66 -4.34 5.44
C LEU A 186 -19.12 -4.82 5.45
N GLN A 187 -20.10 -3.95 5.73
CA GLN A 187 -21.52 -4.29 5.61
C GLN A 187 -22.02 -4.24 4.15
N LYS A 188 -21.34 -3.51 3.27
CA LYS A 188 -21.71 -3.38 1.85
C LYS A 188 -21.73 -4.75 1.16
N SER A 189 -22.80 -5.05 0.42
CA SER A 189 -23.02 -6.34 -0.25
C SER A 189 -21.88 -6.71 -1.19
N GLU A 190 -21.48 -5.76 -2.02
CA GLU A 190 -20.42 -5.87 -3.02
C GLU A 190 -19.05 -6.14 -2.38
N VAL A 191 -18.78 -5.55 -1.21
CA VAL A 191 -17.55 -5.79 -0.45
C VAL A 191 -17.55 -7.20 0.14
N ARG A 192 -18.69 -7.64 0.68
CA ARG A 192 -18.84 -9.02 1.18
C ARG A 192 -18.68 -10.04 0.08
N ASP A 193 -19.28 -9.81 -1.08
CA ASP A 193 -19.13 -10.67 -2.25
C ASP A 193 -17.68 -10.72 -2.71
N MET A 194 -16.99 -9.58 -2.72
CA MET A 194 -15.55 -9.50 -3.02
C MET A 194 -14.71 -10.34 -2.03
N ILE A 195 -14.95 -10.20 -0.72
CA ILE A 195 -14.26 -10.97 0.32
C ILE A 195 -14.53 -12.47 0.17
N ASN A 196 -15.78 -12.86 -0.09
CA ASN A 196 -16.16 -14.26 -0.33
C ASN A 196 -15.45 -14.83 -1.56
N ASN A 197 -15.34 -14.05 -2.64
CA ASN A 197 -14.61 -14.45 -3.84
C ASN A 197 -13.10 -14.63 -3.57
N ILE A 198 -12.48 -13.69 -2.85
CA ILE A 198 -11.07 -13.79 -2.42
C ILE A 198 -10.86 -15.07 -1.58
N ALA A 199 -11.72 -15.31 -0.60
CA ALA A 199 -11.63 -16.48 0.27
C ALA A 199 -11.80 -17.79 -0.53
N GLY A 200 -12.75 -17.82 -1.47
CA GLY A 200 -12.95 -18.94 -2.39
C GLY A 200 -11.68 -19.28 -3.19
N GLU A 201 -11.01 -18.26 -3.73
CA GLU A 201 -9.75 -18.46 -4.46
C GLU A 201 -8.60 -18.91 -3.56
N ALA A 202 -8.46 -18.34 -2.36
CA ALA A 202 -7.43 -18.75 -1.41
C ALA A 202 -7.57 -20.23 -1.04
N ILE A 203 -8.81 -20.68 -0.78
CA ILE A 203 -9.13 -22.08 -0.50
C ILE A 203 -8.81 -22.96 -1.73
N ARG A 204 -9.24 -22.55 -2.93
CA ARG A 204 -8.98 -23.26 -4.18
C ARG A 204 -7.49 -23.46 -4.41
N ILE A 205 -6.69 -22.39 -4.28
CA ILE A 205 -5.24 -22.40 -4.46
C ILE A 205 -4.57 -23.30 -3.42
N ARG A 206 -4.93 -23.17 -2.14
CA ARG A 206 -4.36 -24.01 -1.07
C ARG A 206 -4.63 -25.49 -1.29
N ARG A 207 -5.88 -25.86 -1.63
CA ARG A 207 -6.26 -27.25 -1.92
C ARG A 207 -5.51 -27.80 -3.13
N ALA A 208 -5.35 -27.01 -4.20
CA ALA A 208 -4.58 -27.41 -5.37
C ALA A 208 -3.09 -27.68 -5.03
N ARG A 209 -2.47 -26.82 -4.22
CA ARG A 209 -1.07 -27.00 -3.76
C ARG A 209 -0.90 -28.27 -2.91
N ALA A 210 -1.84 -28.51 -1.98
CA ALA A 210 -1.83 -29.70 -1.13
C ALA A 210 -1.94 -31.00 -1.94
N LYS A 211 -2.85 -31.03 -2.94
CA LYS A 211 -2.99 -32.18 -3.84
C LYS A 211 -1.74 -32.41 -4.71
N ALA A 212 -1.11 -31.32 -5.19
CA ALA A 212 0.04 -31.40 -6.08
C ALA A 212 1.36 -31.72 -5.35
N SER A 213 1.46 -31.47 -4.04
CA SER A 213 2.70 -31.66 -3.29
C SER A 213 2.45 -32.46 -2.00
N THR A 214 2.26 -33.76 -2.16
CA THR A 214 1.96 -34.73 -1.09
C THR A 214 3.04 -34.80 0.00
N ARG A 215 4.26 -34.28 -0.23
CA ARG A 215 5.36 -34.35 0.76
C ARG A 215 5.74 -33.00 1.40
N ARG A 216 5.65 -31.87 0.66
CA ARG A 216 6.12 -30.55 1.14
C ARG A 216 5.09 -29.77 1.97
N TRP A 217 3.79 -30.02 1.77
CA TRP A 217 2.73 -29.24 2.44
C TRP A 217 2.08 -29.96 3.64
N ASN A 218 2.35 -31.25 3.84
CA ASN A 218 1.85 -31.98 5.02
C ASN A 218 2.49 -31.51 6.34
N GLU A 219 3.61 -30.78 6.29
CA GLU A 219 4.28 -30.21 7.47
C GLU A 219 3.56 -28.96 8.03
N PHE A 220 2.64 -28.34 7.28
CA PHE A 220 1.90 -27.13 7.67
C PHE A 220 0.39 -27.38 7.86
N VAL A 221 -0.01 -28.64 8.05
CA VAL A 221 -1.42 -29.07 8.23
C VAL A 221 -1.63 -29.80 9.57
N MET A 222 -0.58 -30.00 10.38
CA MET A 222 -0.68 -30.37 11.79
C MET A 222 -0.43 -29.15 12.67
#